data_AF-A0A251TD07-F1
#
_entry.id   AF-A0A251TD07-F1
#
_cell.length_a   1.000
_cell.length_b   1.000
_cell.length_c   1.000
_cell.angle_alpha   90.00
_cell.angle_beta   90.00
_cell.angle_gamma   90.00
#
_symmetry.space_group_name_H-M   'P 1'
#
loop_
_entity.id
_entity.type
_entity.pdbx_description
1 polymer ?
#
loop_
_entity_poly.entity_id
_entity_poly.type
_entity_poly.pdbx_seq_one_letter_code
_entity_poly.pdbx_strand_id
1 'polypeptide(L)'
;MGCTGSTSAKTDEPVKKITKPKAWKHSEPLTGEQLKRMRDEFWDTAPHYGGRKEIWDALRAAAEAELSLAQTIVDSAGIIVQKADLTVCYDERGAKYELPKYVLSDPTNLVRGS
;
A
#
# COMPACT_ATOMS: atom_id res chain seq x y z
N MET A 1 -27.91 0.50 -41.25
CA MET A 1 -27.51 1.48 -40.22
C MET A 1 -27.81 0.81 -38.89
N GLY A 2 -26.88 0.33 -38.08
CA GLY A 2 -25.53 0.81 -37.79
C GLY A 2 -25.50 1.37 -36.37
N CYS A 3 -25.81 0.55 -35.36
CA CYS A 3 -25.62 0.89 -33.94
C CYS A 3 -24.88 -0.28 -33.29
N THR A 4 -23.56 -0.29 -33.42
CA THR A 4 -22.69 -1.23 -32.69
C THR A 4 -22.60 -0.73 -31.25
N GLY A 5 -23.16 -1.50 -30.32
CA GLY A 5 -23.14 -1.20 -28.89
C GLY A 5 -21.71 -1.10 -28.38
N SER A 6 -21.42 0.03 -27.73
CA SER A 6 -20.23 0.23 -26.91
C SER A 6 -20.16 -0.87 -25.84
N THR A 7 -19.24 -1.80 -25.99
CA THR A 7 -18.88 -2.71 -24.91
C THR A 7 -17.62 -2.17 -24.28
N SER A 8 -17.78 -1.30 -23.27
CA SER A 8 -16.69 -1.01 -22.34
C SER A 8 -16.42 -2.30 -21.58
N ALA A 9 -15.50 -3.10 -22.11
CA ALA A 9 -14.89 -4.21 -21.39
C ALA A 9 -14.10 -3.61 -20.23
N LYS A 10 -14.79 -3.32 -19.12
CA LYS A 10 -14.14 -3.24 -17.82
C LYS A 10 -13.66 -4.66 -17.55
N THR A 11 -12.37 -4.86 -17.75
CA THR A 11 -11.63 -6.05 -17.33
C THR A 11 -12.01 -6.33 -15.88
N ASP A 12 -12.76 -7.40 -15.67
CA ASP A 12 -12.91 -8.09 -14.39
C ASP A 12 -11.55 -8.75 -14.10
N GLU A 13 -10.52 -7.93 -13.87
CA GLU A 13 -9.32 -8.46 -13.23
C GLU A 13 -9.72 -8.79 -11.79
N PRO A 14 -9.46 -10.01 -11.30
CA PRO A 14 -9.79 -10.36 -9.94
C PRO A 14 -9.06 -9.37 -9.02
N VAL A 15 -9.84 -8.54 -8.31
CA VAL A 15 -9.33 -7.61 -7.31
C VAL A 15 -8.43 -8.41 -6.38
N LYS A 16 -7.12 -8.15 -6.45
CA LYS A 16 -6.16 -8.91 -5.67
C LYS A 16 -6.43 -8.61 -4.20
N LYS A 17 -6.92 -9.63 -3.48
CA LYS A 17 -7.15 -9.54 -2.05
C LYS A 17 -5.84 -9.15 -1.36
N ILE A 18 -5.84 -8.02 -0.69
CA ILE A 18 -4.71 -7.56 0.11
C ILE A 18 -4.44 -8.58 1.22
N THR A 19 -3.16 -8.84 1.46
CA THR A 19 -2.66 -9.76 2.48
C THR A 19 -1.57 -9.07 3.28
N LYS A 20 -1.37 -9.49 4.53
CA LYS A 20 -0.26 -8.96 5.32
C LYS A 20 1.07 -9.37 4.66
N PRO A 21 2.09 -8.50 4.66
CA PRO A 21 3.40 -8.85 4.13
C PRO A 21 3.95 -10.10 4.83
N LYS A 22 4.73 -10.90 4.09
CA LYS A 22 5.49 -11.99 4.71
C LYS A 22 6.33 -11.44 5.86
N ALA A 23 6.40 -12.21 6.93
CA ALA A 23 7.27 -11.94 8.07
C ALA A 23 8.68 -11.59 7.57
N TRP A 24 9.20 -10.46 8.02
CA TRP A 24 10.46 -9.91 7.57
C TRP A 24 11.33 -9.54 8.77
N LYS A 25 12.64 -9.52 8.55
CA LYS A 25 13.64 -9.19 9.57
C LYS A 25 14.38 -7.94 9.11
N HIS A 26 14.51 -6.96 10.00
CA HIS A 26 15.38 -5.81 9.76
C HIS A 26 16.84 -6.24 9.99
N SER A 27 17.79 -5.68 9.24
CA SER A 27 19.22 -6.00 9.38
C SER A 27 19.71 -5.75 10.82
N GLU A 28 19.28 -4.63 11.38
CA GLU A 28 19.57 -4.22 12.75
C GLU A 28 18.33 -4.37 13.64
N PRO A 29 18.47 -4.75 14.92
CA PRO A 29 17.36 -4.76 15.86
C PRO A 29 16.81 -3.33 16.03
N LEU A 30 15.54 -3.15 15.69
CA LEU A 30 14.84 -1.87 15.87
C LEU A 30 14.03 -1.90 17.16
N THR A 31 13.99 -0.80 17.90
CA THR A 31 12.99 -0.57 18.94
C THR A 31 11.67 -0.13 18.32
N GLY A 32 10.57 -0.25 19.07
CA GLY A 32 9.27 0.29 18.64
C GLY A 32 9.31 1.78 18.30
N GLU A 33 10.10 2.56 19.05
CA GLU A 33 10.29 4.00 18.81
C GLU A 33 11.07 4.28 17.52
N GLN A 34 12.15 3.53 17.26
CA GLN A 34 12.91 3.65 16.01
C GLN A 34 12.05 3.29 14.80
N LEU A 35 11.28 2.20 14.88
CA LEU A 35 10.38 1.79 13.81
C LEU A 35 9.32 2.87 13.54
N LYS A 36 8.73 3.43 14.60
CA LYS A 36 7.76 4.52 14.48
C LYS A 36 8.38 5.74 13.80
N ARG A 37 9.58 6.16 14.23
CA ARG A 37 10.29 7.27 13.63
C ARG A 37 10.55 7.05 12.13
N MET A 38 11.01 5.86 11.75
CA MET A 38 11.22 5.51 10.33
C MET A 38 9.92 5.55 9.51
N ARG A 39 8.79 5.13 10.10
CA ARG A 39 7.46 5.24 9.46
C ARG A 39 7.06 6.69 9.26
N ASP A 40 7.22 7.52 10.28
CA ASP A 40 6.88 8.94 10.23
C ASP A 40 7.73 9.66 9.17
N GLU A 41 9.04 9.41 9.14
CA GLU A 41 9.96 9.96 8.13
C GLU A 41 9.60 9.51 6.70
N PHE A 42 9.17 8.26 6.52
CA PHE A 42 8.71 7.79 5.23
C PHE A 42 7.43 8.52 4.79
N TRP A 43 6.42 8.62 5.67
CA TRP A 43 5.14 9.24 5.31
C TRP A 43 5.23 10.75 5.11
N ASP A 44 6.15 11.43 5.79
CA ASP A 44 6.45 12.85 5.56
C ASP A 44 7.05 13.10 4.16
N THR A 45 7.95 12.20 3.74
CA THR A 45 8.63 12.31 2.44
C THR A 45 7.88 11.65 1.28
N ALA A 46 6.92 10.75 1.56
CA ALA A 46 6.21 9.95 0.57
C ALA A 46 5.66 10.74 -0.63
N PRO A 47 4.96 11.88 -0.44
CA PRO A 47 4.41 12.67 -1.55
C PRO A 47 5.48 13.23 -2.51
N HIS A 48 6.74 13.31 -2.10
CA HIS A 48 7.84 13.82 -2.92
C HIS A 48 8.39 12.78 -3.91
N TYR A 49 8.10 11.49 -3.74
CA TYR A 49 8.53 10.43 -4.67
C TYR A 49 7.70 10.38 -5.97
N GLY A 50 6.69 11.25 -6.10
CA GLY A 50 5.80 11.34 -7.25
C GLY A 50 4.41 10.77 -6.97
N GLY A 51 3.56 10.77 -8.01
CA GLY A 51 2.16 10.40 -7.88
C GLY A 51 1.30 11.50 -7.24
N ARG A 52 0.11 11.13 -6.77
CA ARG A 52 -0.85 12.04 -6.12
C ARG A 52 -0.77 11.89 -4.61
N LYS A 53 -0.77 13.03 -3.90
CA LYS A 53 -0.82 13.05 -2.43
C LYS A 53 -2.02 12.25 -1.89
N GLU A 54 -3.18 12.38 -2.53
CA GLU A 54 -4.41 11.66 -2.16
C GLU A 54 -4.24 10.13 -2.17
N ILE A 55 -3.45 9.61 -3.11
CA ILE A 55 -3.15 8.17 -3.19
C ILE A 55 -2.19 7.77 -2.07
N TRP A 56 -1.19 8.61 -1.76
CA TRP A 56 -0.32 8.40 -0.60
C TRP A 56 -1.09 8.41 0.72
N ASP A 57 -2.03 9.34 0.91
CA ASP A 57 -2.90 9.37 2.09
C ASP A 57 -3.76 8.10 2.19
N ALA A 58 -4.33 7.64 1.07
CA ALA A 58 -5.10 6.39 1.04
C ALA A 58 -4.23 5.16 1.33
N LEU A 59 -3.03 5.08 0.76
CA LEU A 59 -2.07 4.00 1.04
C LEU A 59 -1.65 3.98 2.52
N ARG A 60 -1.47 5.14 3.14
CA ARG A 60 -1.19 5.26 4.57
C ARG A 60 -2.35 4.71 5.40
N ALA A 61 -3.56 5.16 5.12
CA ALA A 61 -4.75 4.68 5.79
C ALA A 61 -4.94 3.16 5.62
N ALA A 62 -4.65 2.63 4.42
CA ALA A 62 -4.71 1.19 4.16
C ALA A 62 -3.63 0.41 4.91
N ALA A 63 -2.42 0.96 5.06
CA ALA A 63 -1.32 0.32 5.79
C ALA A 63 -1.59 0.24 7.31
N GLU A 64 -2.31 1.20 7.87
CA GLU A 64 -2.68 1.25 9.29
C GLU A 64 -4.00 0.51 9.60
N ALA A 65 -4.78 0.17 8.57
CA ALA A 65 -6.07 -0.50 8.69
C ALA A 65 -5.97 -2.04 8.72
N GLU A 66 -7.01 -2.69 9.23
CA GLU A 66 -7.19 -4.13 9.05
C GLU A 66 -7.50 -4.49 7.60
N LEU A 67 -7.19 -5.73 7.19
CA LEU A 67 -7.22 -6.18 5.78
C LEU A 67 -8.53 -5.83 5.05
N SER A 68 -9.69 -6.02 5.70
CA SER A 68 -10.99 -5.72 5.09
C SER A 68 -11.18 -4.23 4.81
N LEU A 69 -10.71 -3.37 5.73
CA LEU A 69 -10.79 -1.93 5.58
C LEU A 69 -9.74 -1.42 4.59
N ALA A 70 -8.52 -1.97 4.65
CA ALA A 70 -7.45 -1.69 3.69
C ALA A 70 -7.90 -1.96 2.25
N GLN A 71 -8.60 -3.08 2.01
CA GLN A 71 -9.17 -3.41 0.71
C GLN A 71 -10.18 -2.34 0.26
N THR A 72 -11.11 -1.97 1.15
CA THR A 72 -12.10 -0.93 0.87
C THR A 72 -11.45 0.41 0.51
N ILE A 73 -10.38 0.79 1.23
CA ILE A 73 -9.65 2.04 0.99
C ILE A 73 -8.98 2.02 -0.38
N VAL A 74 -8.27 0.94 -0.70
CA VAL A 74 -7.58 0.76 -1.98
C VAL A 74 -8.55 0.77 -3.16
N ASP A 75 -9.66 0.04 -3.03
CA ASP A 75 -10.69 -0.02 -4.06
C ASP A 75 -11.37 1.35 -4.26
N SER A 76 -11.63 2.07 -3.16
CA SER A 76 -12.26 3.41 -3.21
C SER A 76 -11.33 4.47 -3.79
N ALA A 77 -10.01 4.33 -3.61
CA ALA A 77 -9.01 5.25 -4.12
C ALA A 77 -8.56 4.95 -5.57
N GLY A 78 -9.10 3.90 -6.21
CA GLY A 78 -8.70 3.48 -7.55
C GLY A 78 -7.25 2.96 -7.61
N ILE A 79 -6.77 2.39 -6.50
CA ILE A 79 -5.39 1.89 -6.40
C ILE A 79 -5.33 0.47 -6.96
N ILE A 80 -4.46 0.26 -7.94
CA ILE A 80 -4.21 -1.03 -8.57
C ILE A 80 -3.08 -1.73 -7.82
N VAL A 81 -3.42 -2.80 -7.10
CA VAL A 81 -2.47 -3.58 -6.31
C VAL A 81 -1.66 -4.52 -7.21
N GLN A 82 -0.38 -4.23 -7.40
CA GLN A 82 0.50 -5.12 -8.17
C GLN A 82 0.91 -6.33 -7.34
N LYS A 83 1.30 -6.12 -6.08
CA LYS A 83 1.62 -7.15 -5.10
C LYS A 83 0.61 -7.13 -3.97
N ALA A 84 0.04 -8.28 -3.64
CA ALA A 84 -0.99 -8.42 -2.61
C ALA A 84 -0.55 -7.95 -1.22
N ASP A 85 0.75 -7.75 -0.97
CA ASP A 85 1.28 -7.22 0.29
C ASP A 85 1.38 -5.69 0.32
N LEU A 86 0.80 -4.98 -0.65
CA LEU A 86 0.87 -3.52 -0.84
C LEU A 86 2.27 -2.96 -1.10
N THR A 87 3.32 -3.79 -1.17
CA THR A 87 4.70 -3.28 -1.38
C THR A 87 4.88 -2.58 -2.72
N VAL A 88 4.06 -2.91 -3.72
CA VAL A 88 4.02 -2.22 -5.02
C VAL A 88 2.56 -2.03 -5.43
N CYS A 89 2.17 -0.78 -5.62
CA CYS A 89 0.85 -0.34 -6.07
C CYS A 89 0.98 0.66 -7.22
N TYR A 90 -0.10 0.80 -8.00
CA TYR A 90 -0.21 1.80 -9.06
C TYR A 90 -1.51 2.58 -8.89
N ASP A 91 -1.58 3.79 -9.43
CA ASP A 91 -2.86 4.47 -9.64
C ASP A 91 -3.36 4.25 -11.08
N GLU A 92 -4.61 4.67 -11.34
CA GLU A 92 -5.24 4.57 -12.67
C GLU A 92 -4.50 5.35 -13.77
N ARG A 93 -3.56 6.23 -13.42
CA ARG A 93 -2.74 7.01 -14.36
C ARG A 93 -1.38 6.36 -14.62
N GLY A 94 -1.10 5.23 -13.98
CA GLY A 94 0.16 4.50 -14.10
C GLY A 94 1.28 5.04 -13.21
N ALA A 95 1.02 5.91 -12.24
CA ALA A 95 2.04 6.28 -11.27
C ALA A 95 2.31 5.11 -10.32
N LYS A 96 3.59 4.83 -10.05
CA LYS A 96 4.03 3.72 -9.20
C LYS A 96 4.22 4.20 -7.76
N TYR A 97 3.73 3.42 -6.81
CA TYR A 97 3.87 3.63 -5.37
C TYR A 97 4.55 2.42 -4.75
N GLU A 98 5.67 2.65 -4.06
CA GLU A 98 6.45 1.58 -3.42
C GLU A 98 6.43 1.79 -1.92
N LEU A 99 5.91 0.80 -1.19
CA LEU A 99 5.80 0.80 0.26
C LEU A 99 6.83 -0.16 0.85
N PRO A 100 7.80 0.33 1.64
CA PRO A 100 8.72 -0.52 2.36
C PRO A 100 7.99 -1.44 3.35
N LYS A 101 8.55 -2.62 3.62
CA LYS A 101 7.94 -3.56 4.57
C LYS A 101 7.77 -2.97 5.97
N TYR A 102 8.67 -2.08 6.39
CA TYR A 102 8.60 -1.45 7.70
C TYR A 102 7.41 -0.52 7.88
N VAL A 103 6.84 0.03 6.80
CA VAL A 103 5.58 0.81 6.90
C VAL A 103 4.34 -0.05 6.86
N LEU A 104 4.45 -1.30 6.41
CA LEU A 104 3.34 -2.24 6.23
C LEU A 104 3.20 -3.25 7.37
N SER A 105 4.30 -3.63 8.02
CA SER A 105 4.27 -4.56 9.15
C SER A 105 5.50 -4.41 10.06
N ASP A 106 5.38 -4.90 11.29
CA ASP A 106 6.51 -4.95 12.23
C ASP A 106 7.52 -6.05 11.83
N PRO A 107 8.84 -5.81 12.01
CA PRO A 107 9.83 -6.85 11.82
C PRO A 107 9.76 -7.92 12.92
N THR A 108 10.15 -9.14 12.61
CA THR A 108 10.18 -10.25 13.59
C THR A 108 11.22 -10.07 14.68
N ASN A 109 12.26 -9.27 14.42
CA ASN A 109 13.30 -8.91 15.39
C ASN A 109 13.05 -7.54 16.05
N LEU A 110 11.79 -7.11 16.16
CA LEU A 110 11.43 -5.91 16.89
C LEU A 110 11.76 -6.07 18.38
N VAL A 111 12.60 -5.18 18.89
CA VAL A 111 12.93 -5.09 20.31
C VAL A 111 11.78 -4.38 21.01
N ARG A 112 10.91 -5.16 21.66
CA ARG A 112 9.91 -4.64 22.58
C ARG A 112 10.60 -4.50 23.93
N GLY A 113 10.97 -3.28 24.29
CA GLY A 113 11.50 -2.97 25.62
C GLY A 113 10.54 -3.52 26.67
N SER A 114 11.09 -4.25 27.64
CA SER A 114 10.37 -4.83 28.79
C SER A 114 9.91 -3.75 29.76
#